data_AF-A0ABD5WVZ1-F1
#
_entry.id   AF-A0ABD5WVZ1-F1
#
_cell.length_a   1.000
_cell.length_b   1.000
_cell.length_c   1.000
_cell.angle_alpha   90.00
_cell.angle_beta   90.00
_cell.angle_gamma   90.00
#
_symmetry.space_group_name_H-M   'P 1'
#
loop_
_entity.id
_entity.type
_entity.pdbx_description
1 polymer ?
#
loop_
_entity_poly.entity_id
_entity_poly.type
_entity_poly.pdbx_seq_one_letter_code
_entity_poly.pdbx_strand_id
1 'polypeptide(L)'
;MAEYDPDAIDPREEMEARGWDIVYKPHERMARYNAFYNVEYDGEQIAPPAARREGVPPNEVWITEYLRPYERYILHHELNEIRFRAAGCGVEEAHERALRADEVFAGDPAWEELWTEINVVPPTRVTALRGFDEELFARIQRNRPYCDMAELAAVPGVDEERHERLCEAFWCFDCDL
;
A
#
# COMPACT_ATOMS: atom_id res chain seq x y z
N MET A 1 2.98 -30.31 -15.11
CA MET A 1 3.34 -28.94 -14.72
C MET A 1 2.03 -28.26 -14.39
N ALA A 2 1.76 -27.94 -13.12
CA ALA A 2 0.52 -27.28 -12.76
C ALA A 2 0.53 -25.89 -13.38
N GLU A 3 -0.51 -25.57 -14.15
CA GLU A 3 -0.78 -24.22 -14.62
C GLU A 3 -0.96 -23.31 -13.41
N TYR A 4 -0.31 -22.15 -13.44
CA TYR A 4 -0.50 -21.08 -12.46
C TYR A 4 -1.92 -20.52 -12.68
N ASP A 5 -2.79 -20.74 -11.71
CA ASP A 5 -4.15 -20.21 -11.69
C ASP A 5 -4.16 -18.99 -10.74
N PRO A 6 -4.30 -17.75 -11.26
CA PRO A 6 -4.30 -16.52 -10.47
C PRO A 6 -5.52 -16.39 -9.53
N ASP A 7 -6.49 -17.31 -9.64
CA ASP A 7 -7.66 -17.40 -8.77
C ASP A 7 -7.56 -18.58 -7.76
N ALA A 8 -6.44 -19.31 -7.73
CA ALA A 8 -6.38 -20.55 -6.95
C ALA A 8 -6.43 -20.36 -5.42
N ILE A 9 -6.09 -19.18 -4.89
CA ILE A 9 -6.23 -18.85 -3.46
C ILE A 9 -6.50 -17.35 -3.31
N ASP A 10 -7.67 -17.00 -2.74
CA ASP A 10 -7.96 -15.64 -2.29
C ASP A 10 -7.00 -15.28 -1.13
N PRO A 11 -6.20 -14.20 -1.22
CA PRO A 11 -5.28 -13.84 -0.15
C PRO A 11 -5.98 -13.64 1.19
N ARG A 12 -7.25 -13.22 1.19
CA ARG A 12 -8.06 -13.13 2.41
C ARG A 12 -8.29 -14.50 3.03
N GLU A 13 -8.76 -15.46 2.23
CA GLU A 13 -9.02 -16.83 2.71
C GLU A 13 -7.74 -17.46 3.28
N GLU A 14 -6.59 -17.21 2.66
CA GLU A 14 -5.32 -17.70 3.21
C GLU A 14 -4.96 -17.06 4.54
N MET A 15 -5.09 -15.74 4.65
CA MET A 15 -4.81 -15.03 5.90
C MET A 15 -5.75 -15.48 7.03
N GLU A 16 -7.05 -15.61 6.74
CA GLU A 16 -8.05 -16.09 7.69
C GLU A 16 -7.80 -17.55 8.10
N ALA A 17 -7.38 -18.41 7.16
CA ALA A 17 -7.00 -19.81 7.46
C ALA A 17 -5.78 -19.92 8.39
N ARG A 18 -4.94 -18.88 8.44
CA ARG A 18 -3.83 -18.76 9.39
C ARG A 18 -4.25 -18.18 10.74
N GLY A 19 -5.52 -17.80 10.88
CA GLY A 19 -6.06 -17.19 12.09
C GLY A 19 -5.74 -15.71 12.22
N TRP A 20 -5.52 -15.01 11.10
CA TRP A 20 -5.33 -13.57 11.10
C TRP A 20 -6.64 -12.84 10.81
N ASP A 21 -6.91 -11.79 11.57
CA ASP A 21 -8.08 -10.94 11.40
C ASP A 21 -7.76 -9.78 10.45
N ILE A 22 -8.54 -9.64 9.38
CA ILE A 22 -8.50 -8.48 8.49
C ILE A 22 -9.40 -7.39 9.06
N VAL A 23 -8.82 -6.27 9.50
CA VAL A 23 -9.52 -5.24 10.26
C VAL A 23 -9.42 -3.89 9.56
N TYR A 24 -10.55 -3.36 9.10
CA TYR A 24 -10.59 -2.01 8.54
C TYR A 24 -10.52 -0.96 9.64
N LYS A 25 -9.69 0.06 9.45
CA LYS A 25 -9.61 1.23 10.35
C LYS A 25 -9.95 2.52 9.59
N PRO A 26 -10.40 3.56 10.30
CA PRO A 26 -10.63 4.87 9.69
C PRO A 26 -9.37 5.43 9.03
N HIS A 27 -9.52 6.09 7.88
CA HIS A 27 -8.39 6.64 7.13
C HIS A 27 -7.55 7.60 7.97
N GLU A 28 -8.15 8.44 8.79
CA GLU A 28 -7.42 9.37 9.68
C GLU A 28 -6.38 8.67 10.57
N ARG A 29 -6.67 7.43 11.00
CA ARG A 29 -5.75 6.62 11.82
C ARG A 29 -4.64 5.99 10.99
N MET A 30 -4.92 5.72 9.72
CA MET A 30 -4.00 5.05 8.79
C MET A 30 -3.44 6.00 7.73
N ALA A 31 -3.64 7.31 7.83
CA ALA A 31 -3.36 8.27 6.77
C ALA A 31 -1.90 8.29 6.29
N ARG A 32 -0.98 7.67 7.04
CA ARG A 32 0.44 7.52 6.71
C ARG A 32 0.80 6.18 6.06
N TYR A 33 -0.09 5.19 6.09
CA TYR A 33 0.18 3.80 5.71
C TYR A 33 -1.06 3.13 5.13
N ASN A 34 -0.92 2.42 4.01
CA ASN A 34 -2.05 1.79 3.33
C ASN A 34 -2.56 0.54 4.09
N ALA A 35 -1.63 -0.22 4.64
CA ALA A 35 -1.90 -1.37 5.48
C ALA A 35 -0.82 -1.55 6.57
N PHE A 36 -1.16 -2.34 7.58
CA PHE A 36 -0.23 -2.84 8.58
C PHE A 36 -0.48 -4.31 8.84
N TYR A 37 0.52 -5.03 9.31
CA TYR A 37 0.37 -6.36 9.85
C TYR A 37 1.16 -6.53 11.15
N ASN A 38 0.64 -7.32 12.07
CA ASN A 38 1.40 -7.85 13.19
C ASN A 38 0.96 -9.28 13.44
N VAL A 39 1.57 -10.24 12.74
CA VAL A 39 1.08 -11.61 12.66
C VAL A 39 2.11 -12.62 13.13
N GLU A 40 1.64 -13.74 13.68
CA GLU A 40 2.47 -14.93 13.86
C GLU A 40 2.49 -15.73 12.56
N TYR A 41 3.68 -16.02 12.04
CA TYR A 41 3.92 -16.86 10.88
C TYR A 41 4.94 -17.94 11.24
N ASP A 42 4.56 -19.20 11.18
CA ASP A 42 5.42 -20.36 11.52
C ASP A 42 6.15 -20.22 12.88
N GLY A 43 5.48 -19.64 13.88
CA GLY A 43 6.01 -19.43 15.23
C GLY A 43 6.90 -18.18 15.40
N GLU A 44 7.06 -17.37 14.35
CA GLU A 44 7.75 -16.08 14.41
C GLU A 44 6.77 -14.92 14.33
N GLN A 45 6.96 -13.89 15.17
CA GLN A 45 6.17 -12.66 15.10
C GLN A 45 6.73 -11.71 14.04
N ILE A 46 6.00 -11.54 12.94
CA ILE A 46 6.37 -10.66 11.83
C ILE A 46 5.52 -9.39 11.88
N ALA A 47 6.20 -8.25 11.96
CA ALA A 47 5.58 -6.93 11.94
C ALA A 47 6.61 -5.89 11.48
N PRO A 48 6.23 -4.92 10.62
CA PRO A 48 7.08 -3.79 10.30
C PRO A 48 7.23 -2.88 11.54
N PRO A 49 8.30 -2.09 11.66
CA PRO A 49 8.50 -1.19 12.79
C PRO A 49 7.34 -0.22 13.02
N ALA A 50 6.64 0.19 11.96
CA ALA A 50 5.50 1.08 12.04
C ALA A 50 4.29 0.43 12.74
N ALA A 51 3.94 -0.82 12.41
CA ALA A 51 2.85 -1.55 13.07
C ALA A 51 3.08 -1.69 14.59
N ARG A 52 4.34 -1.88 15.00
CA ARG A 52 4.70 -1.92 16.43
C ARG A 52 4.50 -0.57 17.13
N ARG A 53 4.80 0.55 16.45
CA ARG A 53 4.58 1.90 16.97
C ARG A 53 3.10 2.24 17.10
N GLU A 54 2.30 1.81 16.13
CA GLU A 54 0.84 2.01 16.12
C GLU A 54 0.07 1.05 17.04
N GLY A 55 0.77 0.10 17.66
CA GLY A 55 0.17 -0.86 18.59
C GLY A 55 -0.82 -1.80 17.94
N VAL A 56 -0.54 -2.24 16.71
CA VAL A 56 -1.36 -3.25 16.02
C VAL A 56 -1.36 -4.54 16.85
N PRO A 57 -2.53 -5.08 17.25
CA PRO A 57 -2.61 -6.30 18.02
C PRO A 57 -2.02 -7.51 17.29
N PRO A 58 -1.56 -8.55 18.01
CA PRO A 58 -1.13 -9.79 17.38
C PRO A 58 -2.25 -10.43 16.55
N ASN A 59 -1.86 -11.00 15.41
CA ASN A 59 -2.73 -11.62 14.41
C ASN A 59 -3.76 -10.68 13.77
N GLU A 60 -3.50 -9.37 13.75
CA GLU A 60 -4.30 -8.42 12.97
C GLU A 60 -3.53 -7.90 11.75
N VAL A 61 -4.25 -7.77 10.63
CA VAL A 61 -3.85 -7.03 9.44
C VAL A 61 -4.81 -5.86 9.28
N TRP A 62 -4.30 -4.64 9.36
CA TRP A 62 -5.11 -3.43 9.23
C TRP A 62 -5.09 -2.92 7.80
N ILE A 63 -6.24 -2.47 7.31
CA ILE A 63 -6.40 -1.76 6.04
C ILE A 63 -7.23 -0.50 6.29
N THR A 64 -6.90 0.62 5.65
CA THR A 64 -7.78 1.79 5.71
C THR A 64 -9.13 1.49 5.05
N GLU A 65 -10.24 1.96 5.60
CA GLU A 65 -11.58 1.68 5.07
C GLU A 65 -11.77 2.08 3.59
N TYR A 66 -11.09 3.14 3.15
CA TYR A 66 -11.09 3.58 1.75
C TYR A 66 -10.45 2.57 0.77
N LEU A 67 -9.55 1.70 1.24
CA LEU A 67 -8.93 0.66 0.41
C LEU A 67 -9.76 -0.63 0.32
N ARG A 68 -10.95 -0.67 0.94
CA ARG A 68 -11.82 -1.84 0.87
C ARG A 68 -12.11 -2.33 -0.56
N PRO A 69 -12.37 -1.47 -1.56
CA PRO A 69 -12.57 -1.93 -2.95
C PRO A 69 -11.35 -2.64 -3.55
N TYR A 70 -10.16 -2.34 -3.02
CA TYR A 70 -8.86 -2.82 -3.51
C TYR A 70 -8.25 -3.88 -2.59
N GLU A 71 -9.03 -4.41 -1.63
CA GLU A 71 -8.56 -5.33 -0.57
C GLU A 71 -7.74 -6.49 -1.14
N ARG A 72 -8.22 -7.13 -2.22
CA ARG A 72 -7.53 -8.28 -2.84
C ARG A 72 -6.07 -7.97 -3.12
N TYR A 73 -5.79 -6.81 -3.69
CA TYR A 73 -4.44 -6.43 -4.09
C TYR A 73 -3.57 -6.09 -2.88
N ILE A 74 -4.14 -5.36 -1.91
CA ILE A 74 -3.45 -5.02 -0.67
C ILE A 74 -3.09 -6.28 0.12
N LEU A 75 -4.05 -7.21 0.31
CA LEU A 75 -3.80 -8.45 1.03
C LEU A 75 -2.80 -9.35 0.28
N HIS A 76 -2.85 -9.40 -1.04
CA HIS A 76 -1.85 -10.13 -1.81
C HIS A 76 -0.44 -9.59 -1.57
N HIS A 77 -0.29 -8.26 -1.58
CA HIS A 77 0.97 -7.59 -1.29
C HIS A 77 1.48 -7.95 0.12
N GLU A 78 0.66 -7.70 1.15
CA GLU A 78 1.02 -7.94 2.54
C GLU A 78 1.36 -9.41 2.81
N LEU A 79 0.60 -10.35 2.24
CA LEU A 79 0.85 -11.79 2.38
C LEU A 79 2.22 -12.18 1.82
N ASN A 80 2.57 -11.67 0.63
CA ASN A 80 3.86 -11.97 0.03
C ASN A 80 5.01 -11.29 0.79
N GLU A 81 4.83 -10.07 1.27
CA GLU A 81 5.83 -9.42 2.13
C GLU A 81 6.07 -10.25 3.39
N ILE A 82 5.02 -10.67 4.10
CA ILE A 82 5.12 -11.53 5.29
C ILE A 82 5.87 -12.83 4.98
N ARG A 83 5.56 -13.50 3.87
CA ARG A 83 6.25 -14.73 3.44
C ARG A 83 7.74 -14.50 3.18
N PHE A 84 8.11 -13.42 2.50
CA PHE A 84 9.51 -13.10 2.25
C PHE A 84 10.25 -12.72 3.54
N ARG A 85 9.60 -12.00 4.45
CA ARG A 85 10.13 -11.69 5.78
C ARG A 85 10.37 -12.98 6.59
N ALA A 86 9.42 -13.92 6.57
CA ALA A 86 9.55 -15.23 7.20
C ALA A 86 10.69 -16.06 6.59
N ALA A 87 10.94 -15.91 5.29
CA ALA A 87 12.04 -16.54 4.58
C ALA A 87 13.41 -15.88 4.85
N GLY A 88 13.47 -14.85 5.71
CA GLY A 88 14.70 -14.19 6.15
C GLY A 88 15.06 -12.90 5.40
N CYS A 89 14.20 -12.38 4.53
CA CYS A 89 14.45 -11.10 3.86
C CYS A 89 14.37 -9.91 4.84
N GLY A 90 15.21 -8.91 4.57
CA GLY A 90 15.07 -7.58 5.18
C GLY A 90 13.75 -6.91 4.78
N VAL A 91 13.37 -5.82 5.45
CA VAL A 91 12.12 -5.09 5.16
C VAL A 91 12.09 -4.60 3.71
N GLU A 92 13.13 -3.89 3.28
CA GLU A 92 13.22 -3.34 1.92
C GLU A 92 13.20 -4.43 0.84
N GLU A 93 14.00 -5.49 1.03
CA GLU A 93 14.05 -6.60 0.08
C GLU A 93 12.72 -7.36 -0.02
N ALA A 94 12.04 -7.60 1.11
CA ALA A 94 10.75 -8.26 1.12
C ALA A 94 9.69 -7.42 0.38
N HIS A 95 9.69 -6.11 0.61
CA HIS A 95 8.79 -5.17 -0.06
C HIS A 95 9.01 -5.14 -1.58
N GLU A 96 10.26 -5.06 -2.04
CA GLU A 96 10.59 -5.10 -3.47
C GLU A 96 10.14 -6.40 -4.14
N ARG A 97 10.26 -7.53 -3.44
CA ARG A 97 9.80 -8.83 -3.96
C ARG A 97 8.28 -8.94 -3.96
N ALA A 98 7.59 -8.38 -2.98
CA ALA A 98 6.13 -8.29 -2.96
C ALA A 98 5.61 -7.47 -4.14
N LEU A 99 6.21 -6.30 -4.42
CA LEU A 99 5.87 -5.48 -5.60
C LEU A 99 6.00 -6.25 -6.93
N ARG A 100 7.03 -7.11 -7.06
CA ARG A 100 7.17 -7.97 -8.26
C ARG A 100 6.13 -9.08 -8.29
N ALA A 101 5.75 -9.62 -7.13
CA ALA A 101 4.69 -10.63 -7.05
C ALA A 101 3.34 -10.05 -7.48
N ASP A 102 3.10 -8.75 -7.24
CA ASP A 102 1.84 -8.08 -7.61
C ASP A 102 1.68 -7.87 -9.12
N GLU A 103 2.72 -8.07 -9.93
CA GLU A 103 2.66 -7.98 -11.41
C GLU A 103 1.63 -8.96 -12.02
N VAL A 104 1.19 -9.95 -11.25
CA VAL A 104 0.13 -10.90 -11.63
C VAL A 104 -1.22 -10.22 -11.89
N PHE A 105 -1.43 -9.02 -11.34
CA PHE A 105 -2.64 -8.21 -11.55
C PHE A 105 -2.52 -7.22 -12.71
N ALA A 106 -1.39 -7.19 -13.44
CA ALA A 106 -1.19 -6.25 -14.53
C ALA A 106 -2.31 -6.37 -15.59
N GLY A 107 -2.94 -5.24 -15.92
CA GLY A 107 -4.07 -5.18 -16.86
C GLY A 107 -5.45 -5.38 -16.25
N ASP A 108 -5.55 -5.67 -14.94
CA ASP A 108 -6.83 -5.58 -14.22
C ASP A 108 -7.21 -4.10 -14.00
N PRO A 109 -8.38 -3.62 -14.47
CA PRO A 109 -8.77 -2.22 -14.34
C PRO A 109 -8.77 -1.68 -12.90
N ALA A 110 -9.18 -2.47 -11.91
CA ALA A 110 -9.22 -2.01 -10.52
C ALA A 110 -7.83 -1.98 -9.89
N TRP A 111 -6.91 -2.85 -10.34
CA TRP A 111 -5.50 -2.73 -10.01
C TRP A 111 -4.90 -1.46 -10.63
N GLU A 112 -5.10 -1.22 -11.92
CA GLU A 112 -4.58 -0.02 -12.57
C GLU A 112 -5.12 1.28 -11.93
N GLU A 113 -6.38 1.27 -11.48
CA GLU A 113 -7.00 2.36 -10.73
C GLU A 113 -6.34 2.58 -9.35
N LEU A 114 -6.01 1.50 -8.62
CA LEU A 114 -5.25 1.61 -7.38
C LEU A 114 -3.88 2.28 -7.61
N TRP A 115 -3.24 2.01 -8.76
CA TRP A 115 -1.95 2.60 -9.13
C TRP A 115 -2.04 4.06 -9.61
N THR A 116 -3.23 4.60 -9.79
CA THR A 116 -3.43 6.03 -10.01
C THR A 116 -3.70 6.78 -8.70
N GLU A 117 -3.73 6.12 -7.54
CA GLU A 117 -3.85 6.78 -6.23
C GLU A 117 -2.48 7.21 -5.67
N ILE A 118 -2.24 8.53 -5.55
CA ILE A 118 -0.95 9.05 -5.11
C ILE A 118 -0.56 8.62 -3.68
N ASN A 119 -1.56 8.34 -2.83
CA ASN A 119 -1.32 7.88 -1.46
C ASN A 119 -0.89 6.41 -1.39
N VAL A 120 -1.04 5.65 -2.49
CA VAL A 120 -0.80 4.22 -2.54
C VAL A 120 0.48 3.86 -3.28
N VAL A 121 0.86 4.65 -4.29
CA VAL A 121 1.98 4.30 -5.18
C VAL A 121 3.36 4.34 -4.48
N PRO A 122 4.30 3.47 -4.91
CA PRO A 122 5.69 3.55 -4.48
C PRO A 122 6.37 4.83 -5.01
N PRO A 123 7.47 5.28 -4.38
CA PRO A 123 8.17 6.50 -4.76
C PRO A 123 8.53 6.56 -6.26
N THR A 124 8.89 5.42 -6.84
CA THR A 124 9.36 5.28 -8.23
C THR A 124 8.35 5.77 -9.26
N ARG A 125 7.03 5.66 -8.99
CA ARG A 125 5.99 6.17 -9.91
C ARG A 125 5.96 7.70 -9.92
N VAL A 126 6.05 8.33 -8.76
CA VAL A 126 6.03 9.78 -8.65
C VAL A 126 7.35 10.37 -9.16
N THR A 127 8.50 9.77 -8.83
CA THR A 127 9.80 10.25 -9.30
C THR A 127 10.05 10.00 -10.80
N ALA A 128 9.25 9.17 -11.45
CA ALA A 128 9.23 9.07 -12.90
C ALA A 128 8.62 10.31 -13.58
N LEU A 129 7.82 11.11 -12.87
CA LEU A 129 7.31 12.37 -13.38
C LEU A 129 8.43 13.40 -13.47
N ARG A 130 8.45 14.15 -14.58
CA ARG A 130 9.47 15.18 -14.79
C ARG A 130 9.40 16.25 -13.69
N GLY A 131 10.54 16.47 -13.03
CA GLY A 131 10.67 17.48 -11.98
C GLY A 131 10.36 16.98 -10.57
N PHE A 132 10.17 15.66 -10.40
CA PHE A 132 9.96 15.02 -9.11
C PHE A 132 11.18 14.23 -8.69
N ASP A 133 11.56 14.36 -7.42
CA ASP A 133 12.63 13.60 -6.78
C ASP A 133 12.12 12.96 -5.48
N GLU A 134 12.94 12.11 -4.88
CA GLU A 134 12.60 11.41 -3.63
C GLU A 134 12.35 12.38 -2.47
N GLU A 135 13.02 13.54 -2.46
CA GLU A 135 12.83 14.55 -1.41
C GLU A 135 11.44 15.18 -1.49
N LEU A 136 11.02 15.55 -2.70
CA LEU A 136 9.69 16.09 -2.96
C LEU A 136 8.62 15.03 -2.68
N PHE A 137 8.82 13.78 -3.09
CA PHE A 137 7.89 12.69 -2.76
C PHE A 137 7.77 12.50 -1.24
N ALA A 138 8.88 12.45 -0.51
CA ALA A 138 8.87 12.34 0.94
C ALA A 138 8.16 13.54 1.60
N ARG A 139 8.24 14.73 1.00
CA ARG A 139 7.51 15.92 1.46
C ARG A 139 6.02 15.81 1.20
N ILE A 140 5.61 15.32 0.02
CA ILE A 140 4.21 15.00 -0.28
C ILE A 140 3.68 13.99 0.75
N GLN A 141 4.40 12.91 1.04
CA GLN A 141 3.96 11.92 2.01
C GLN A 141 3.82 12.49 3.44
N ARG A 142 4.69 13.43 3.85
CA ARG A 142 4.62 14.07 5.18
C ARG A 142 3.48 15.07 5.35
N ASN A 143 2.94 15.62 4.26
CA ASN A 143 1.84 16.58 4.29
C ASN A 143 0.46 15.91 4.16
N ARG A 144 0.41 14.57 4.04
CA ARG A 144 -0.84 13.79 4.13
C ARG A 144 -1.55 13.99 5.48
N PRO A 145 -2.89 13.79 5.54
CA PRO A 145 -3.79 13.40 4.45
C PRO A 145 -4.09 14.53 3.46
N TYR A 146 -4.56 14.17 2.27
CA TYR A 146 -5.14 15.08 1.29
C TYR A 146 -6.60 14.71 1.11
N CYS A 147 -7.51 15.68 1.14
CA CYS A 147 -8.92 15.46 0.80
C CYS A 147 -9.14 15.47 -0.71
N ASP A 148 -8.42 16.33 -1.43
CA ASP A 148 -8.48 16.42 -2.88
C ASP A 148 -7.10 16.79 -3.47
N MET A 149 -6.98 16.71 -4.80
CA MET A 149 -5.73 17.03 -5.50
C MET A 149 -5.35 18.50 -5.39
N ALA A 150 -6.27 19.43 -5.11
CA ALA A 150 -5.96 20.86 -4.98
C ALA A 150 -5.11 21.15 -3.74
N GLU A 151 -5.26 20.36 -2.66
CA GLU A 151 -4.45 20.50 -1.45
C GLU A 151 -2.95 20.25 -1.69
N LEU A 152 -2.57 19.48 -2.72
CA LEU A 152 -1.18 19.24 -3.09
C LEU A 152 -0.44 20.54 -3.47
N ALA A 153 -1.15 21.57 -3.94
CA ALA A 153 -0.55 22.87 -4.26
C ALA A 153 0.01 23.59 -3.03
N ALA A 154 -0.42 23.21 -1.81
CA ALA A 154 0.11 23.76 -0.57
C ALA A 154 1.44 23.11 -0.14
N VAL A 155 1.83 21.99 -0.75
CA VAL A 155 3.07 21.28 -0.41
C VAL A 155 4.27 22.08 -0.92
N PRO A 156 5.21 22.52 -0.06
CA PRO A 156 6.35 23.30 -0.51
C PRO A 156 7.13 22.58 -1.61
N GLY A 157 7.38 23.24 -2.73
CA GLY A 157 8.07 22.63 -3.88
C GLY A 157 7.16 21.96 -4.92
N VAL A 158 5.86 21.85 -4.66
CA VAL A 158 4.85 21.62 -5.70
C VAL A 158 4.45 22.98 -6.26
N ASP A 159 5.00 23.35 -7.41
CA ASP A 159 4.58 24.52 -8.18
C ASP A 159 3.40 24.16 -9.11
N GLU A 160 2.87 25.14 -9.84
CA GLU A 160 1.71 24.96 -10.75
C GLU A 160 1.96 23.85 -11.78
N GLU A 161 3.15 23.82 -12.40
CA GLU A 161 3.52 22.81 -13.40
C GLU A 161 3.62 21.40 -12.81
N ARG A 162 4.16 21.27 -11.58
CA ARG A 162 4.19 20.00 -10.86
C ARG A 162 2.79 19.58 -10.42
N HIS A 163 1.98 20.51 -9.95
CA HIS A 163 0.60 20.26 -9.53
C HIS A 163 -0.24 19.70 -10.68
N GLU A 164 -0.17 20.31 -11.87
CA GLU A 164 -0.85 19.83 -13.08
C GLU A 164 -0.43 18.40 -13.42
N ARG A 165 0.87 18.09 -13.39
CA ARG A 165 1.38 16.72 -13.64
C ARG A 165 0.87 15.70 -12.65
N LEU A 166 0.76 16.07 -11.37
CA LEU A 166 0.17 15.17 -10.37
C LEU A 166 -1.31 14.93 -10.70
N CYS A 167 -2.07 15.97 -11.05
CA CYS A 167 -3.48 15.86 -11.42
C CYS A 167 -3.73 15.07 -12.72
N GLU A 168 -2.78 15.07 -13.66
CA GLU A 168 -2.86 14.27 -14.88
C GLU A 168 -2.56 12.79 -14.63
N ALA A 169 -1.62 12.49 -13.73
CA ALA A 169 -1.13 11.13 -13.51
C ALA A 169 -1.87 10.39 -12.39
N PHE A 170 -2.39 11.13 -11.41
CA PHE A 170 -2.93 10.58 -10.19
C PHE A 170 -4.25 11.24 -9.80
N TRP A 171 -5.01 10.51 -9.01
CA TRP A 171 -6.07 11.01 -8.15
C TRP A 171 -5.63 10.79 -6.69
N CYS A 172 -6.36 11.38 -5.75
CA CYS A 172 -6.18 11.11 -4.34
C CYS A 172 -7.47 10.56 -3.73
N PHE A 173 -7.35 9.89 -2.57
CA PHE A 173 -8.49 9.48 -1.78
C PHE A 173 -9.36 10.70 -1.48
N ASP A 174 -10.48 10.78 -2.18
CA ASP A 174 -11.52 11.73 -1.84
C ASP A 174 -12.10 11.29 -0.49
N CYS A 175 -11.96 12.16 0.50
CA CYS A 175 -12.48 11.91 1.84
C CYS A 175 -14.02 11.76 1.85
N ASP A 176 -14.70 12.13 0.76
CA ASP A 176 -16.15 12.09 0.59
C ASP A 176 -16.69 10.84 -0.16
N LEU A 177 -15.87 9.80 -0.41
CA LEU A 177 -16.30 8.53 -1.04
C LEU A 177 -17.19 7.63 -0.15
#